data_AF-A0A811YBZ6-F1
#
_entry.id   AF-A0A811YBZ6-F1
#
_cell.length_a   1.000
_cell.length_b   1.000
_cell.length_c   1.000
_cell.angle_alpha   90.00
_cell.angle_beta   90.00
_cell.angle_gamma   90.00
#
_symmetry.space_group_name_H-M   'P 1'
#
loop_
_entity.id
_entity.type
_entity.pdbx_description
1 polymer ?
#
loop_
_entity_poly.entity_id
_entity_poly.type
_entity_poly.pdbx_seq_one_letter_code
_entity_poly.pdbx_strand_id
1 'polypeptide(L)'
;MQTPQKTQSLRPFKQRKSLATRQEEVAGIRAKFPNKIPVIVERYPREKFLPLLDKTKFLVPQELTMIQFLSIIRSRLVLGATEAFYLLVNNRSLVSMSMTMAEIYRDYKDEDGFVYMTYTSQEMFGCLGSEQILPSSPVHVKNQCSNLRRDGPSPMCVVDNPVSEAAPQ
;
A
#
# COMPACT_ATOMS: atom_id res chain seq x y z
N MET A 1 -12.15 15.11 36.31
CA MET A 1 -10.89 14.90 35.58
C MET A 1 -11.12 13.84 34.50
N GLN A 2 -11.57 14.22 33.31
CA GLN A 2 -11.76 13.31 32.17
C GLN A 2 -10.70 13.62 31.12
N THR A 3 -9.82 12.66 30.87
CA THR A 3 -8.72 12.77 29.91
C THR A 3 -9.26 12.62 28.48
N PRO A 4 -9.18 13.62 27.60
CA PRO A 4 -9.64 13.50 26.22
C PRO A 4 -8.51 12.90 25.36
N GLN A 5 -8.20 11.62 25.53
CA GLN A 5 -7.07 10.97 24.82
C GLN A 5 -7.48 9.89 23.81
N LYS A 6 -8.77 9.51 23.71
CA LYS A 6 -9.19 8.39 22.83
C LYS A 6 -9.62 8.77 21.39
N THR A 7 -9.78 10.05 21.06
CA THR A 7 -10.28 10.46 19.73
C THR A 7 -9.19 10.93 18.77
N GLN A 8 -7.95 11.10 19.24
CA GLN A 8 -6.84 11.60 18.41
C GLN A 8 -6.32 10.60 17.36
N SER A 9 -6.70 9.32 17.46
CA SER A 9 -6.21 8.23 16.62
C SER A 9 -6.91 8.09 15.26
N LEU A 10 -7.99 8.85 15.01
CA LEU A 10 -8.75 8.73 13.75
C LEU A 10 -8.22 9.63 12.63
N ARG A 11 -7.47 10.69 12.96
CA ARG A 11 -6.95 11.62 11.96
C ARG A 11 -5.55 11.19 11.49
N PRO A 12 -5.29 11.14 10.17
CA PRO A 12 -3.98 10.80 9.62
C PRO A 12 -2.85 11.65 10.23
N PHE A 13 -1.66 11.06 10.41
CA PHE A 13 -0.51 11.72 11.04
C PHE A 13 -0.16 13.06 10.38
N LYS A 14 -0.24 13.13 9.04
CA LYS A 14 0.00 14.36 8.29
C LYS A 14 -0.96 15.51 8.61
N GLN A 15 -2.19 15.20 9.07
CA GLN A 15 -3.18 16.21 9.46
C GLN A 15 -3.03 16.64 10.93
N ARG A 16 -2.29 15.86 11.73
CA ARG A 16 -2.07 16.15 13.16
C ARG A 16 -0.94 17.15 13.39
N LYS A 17 0.01 17.26 12.45
CA LYS A 17 1.22 18.11 12.58
C LYS A 17 1.57 18.80 11.27
N SER A 18 2.06 20.04 11.37
CA SER A 18 2.58 20.77 10.21
C SER A 18 3.78 20.04 9.58
N LEU A 19 4.06 20.33 8.31
CA LEU A 19 5.21 19.76 7.61
C LEU A 19 6.53 20.10 8.31
N ALA A 20 6.70 21.36 8.71
CA ALA A 20 7.92 21.83 9.38
C ALA A 20 8.20 21.07 10.68
N THR A 21 7.17 20.86 11.53
CA THR A 21 7.33 20.08 12.77
C THR A 21 7.69 18.61 12.49
N ARG A 22 7.12 18.02 11.44
CA ARG A 22 7.45 16.64 11.05
C ARG A 22 8.90 16.51 10.58
N GLN A 23 9.39 17.47 9.78
CA GLN A 23 10.77 17.51 9.31
C GLN A 23 11.77 17.68 10.47
N GLU A 24 11.48 18.58 11.41
CA GLU A 24 12.31 18.76 12.61
C GLU A 24 12.37 17.49 13.46
N GLU A 25 11.24 16.80 13.63
CA GLU A 25 11.20 15.49 14.30
C GLU A 25 12.09 14.46 13.60
N VAL A 26 11.99 14.33 12.28
CA VAL A 26 12.82 13.38 11.53
C VAL A 26 14.29 13.74 11.64
N ALA A 27 14.65 15.02 11.51
CA ALA A 27 16.03 15.49 11.66
C ALA A 27 16.60 15.10 13.03
N GLY A 28 15.84 15.34 14.11
CA GLY A 28 16.24 14.96 15.47
C GLY A 28 16.34 13.44 15.66
N ILE A 29 15.43 12.67 15.08
CA ILE A 29 15.45 11.20 15.13
C ILE A 29 16.67 10.65 14.38
N ARG A 30 16.92 11.14 13.16
CA ARG A 30 18.04 10.70 12.31
C ARG A 30 19.39 11.03 12.94
N ALA A 31 19.51 12.17 13.61
CA ALA A 31 20.72 12.54 14.35
C ALA A 31 20.97 11.60 15.54
N LYS A 32 19.92 11.21 16.28
CA LYS A 32 20.03 10.30 17.44
C LYS A 32 20.16 8.83 17.07
N PHE A 33 19.52 8.41 15.97
CA PHE A 33 19.40 7.02 15.55
C PHE A 33 19.66 6.90 14.04
N PRO A 34 20.92 7.01 13.58
CA PRO A 34 21.26 7.05 12.16
C PRO A 34 20.91 5.75 11.41
N ASN A 35 20.95 4.61 12.11
CA ASN A 35 20.65 3.27 11.56
C ASN A 35 19.18 2.86 11.73
N LYS A 36 18.31 3.79 12.17
CA LYS A 36 16.88 3.56 12.32
C LYS A 36 16.11 4.42 11.32
N ILE A 37 15.00 3.85 10.87
CA ILE A 37 14.11 4.45 9.89
C ILE A 37 12.80 4.80 10.58
N PRO A 38 12.36 6.07 10.52
CA PRO A 38 11.09 6.48 11.09
C PRO A 38 9.94 6.09 10.17
N VAL A 39 9.08 5.18 10.64
CA VAL A 39 7.93 4.65 9.90
C VAL A 39 6.64 5.00 10.63
N ILE A 40 5.66 5.49 9.87
CA ILE A 40 4.29 5.72 10.32
C ILE A 40 3.41 4.61 9.77
N VAL A 41 2.78 3.83 10.65
CA VAL A 41 1.83 2.76 10.28
C VAL A 41 0.44 3.15 10.79
N GLU A 42 -0.50 3.29 9.87
CA GLU A 42 -1.89 3.64 10.18
C GLU A 42 -2.87 2.61 9.61
N ARG A 43 -4.07 2.54 10.18
CA ARG A 43 -5.12 1.66 9.67
C ARG A 43 -5.70 2.26 8.39
N TYR A 44 -5.98 1.42 7.39
CA TYR A 44 -6.65 1.90 6.17
C TYR A 44 -8.02 2.49 6.52
N PRO A 45 -8.42 3.65 5.97
CA PRO A 45 -9.68 4.31 6.37
C PRO A 45 -10.94 3.44 6.19
N ARG A 46 -10.92 2.53 5.21
CA ARG A 46 -12.04 1.61 4.93
C ARG A 46 -11.93 0.27 5.66
N GLU A 47 -10.84 0.04 6.39
CA GLU A 47 -10.62 -1.20 7.15
C GLU A 47 -11.49 -1.21 8.41
N LYS A 48 -12.26 -2.28 8.60
CA LYS A 48 -13.23 -2.44 9.69
C LYS A 48 -12.99 -3.68 10.56
N PHE A 49 -12.25 -4.66 10.05
CA PHE A 49 -12.05 -5.96 10.67
C PHE A 49 -10.79 -5.99 11.53
N LEU A 50 -9.72 -5.33 11.07
CA LEU A 50 -8.47 -5.31 11.81
C LEU A 50 -8.50 -4.35 13.01
N PRO A 51 -7.92 -4.76 14.16
CA PRO A 51 -7.83 -3.92 15.35
C PRO A 51 -6.93 -2.71 15.10
N LEU A 52 -7.01 -1.72 16.00
CA LEU A 52 -6.13 -0.55 15.99
C LEU A 52 -4.79 -0.90 16.63
N LEU A 53 -3.69 -0.41 16.04
CA LEU A 53 -2.37 -0.46 16.69
C LEU A 53 -2.32 0.50 17.89
N ASP A 54 -1.71 0.06 18.99
CA ASP A 54 -1.44 0.92 20.15
C ASP A 54 -0.51 2.09 19.82
N LYS A 55 0.41 1.88 18.88
CA LYS A 55 1.41 2.85 18.44
C LYS A 55 1.42 2.91 16.91
N THR A 56 1.39 4.12 16.37
CA THR A 56 1.48 4.35 14.92
C THR A 56 2.89 4.74 14.47
N LYS A 57 3.79 5.10 15.39
CA LYS A 57 5.17 5.51 15.09
C LYS A 57 6.14 4.38 15.45
N PHE A 58 6.99 3.99 14.50
CA PHE A 58 7.97 2.93 14.66
C PHE A 58 9.38 3.42 14.27
N LEU A 59 10.40 2.96 14.99
CA LEU A 59 11.81 3.12 14.63
C LEU A 59 12.36 1.76 14.24
N VAL A 60 12.49 1.54 12.93
CA VAL A 60 12.80 0.24 12.35
C VAL A 60 14.27 0.19 11.96
N PRO A 61 15.06 -0.84 12.36
CA PRO A 61 16.40 -1.02 11.80
C PRO A 61 16.39 -1.08 10.28
N GLN A 62 17.36 -0.44 9.64
CA GLN A 62 17.43 -0.34 8.18
C GLN A 62 17.67 -1.69 7.48
N GLU A 63 18.28 -2.65 8.18
CA GLU A 63 18.60 -3.98 7.68
C GLU A 63 17.40 -4.94 7.71
N LEU A 64 16.32 -4.59 8.40
CA LEU A 64 15.13 -5.44 8.42
C LEU A 64 14.50 -5.50 7.03
N THR A 65 14.01 -6.67 6.67
CA THR A 65 13.24 -6.86 5.43
C THR A 65 11.76 -6.58 5.66
N MET A 66 11.01 -6.36 4.58
CA MET A 66 9.56 -6.17 4.65
C MET A 66 8.83 -7.34 5.27
N ILE A 67 9.22 -8.57 4.95
CA ILE A 67 8.60 -9.76 5.55
C ILE A 67 8.83 -9.85 7.07
N GLN A 68 10.00 -9.42 7.54
CA GLN A 68 10.28 -9.32 8.97
C GLN A 68 9.44 -8.23 9.62
N PHE A 69 9.33 -7.06 8.99
CA PHE A 69 8.52 -5.96 9.50
C PHE A 69 7.02 -6.33 9.55
N LEU A 70 6.49 -6.98 8.51
CA LEU A 70 5.14 -7.55 8.49
C LEU A 70 4.88 -8.48 9.68
N SER A 71 5.83 -9.37 9.98
CA SER A 71 5.73 -10.30 11.11
C SER A 71 5.66 -9.58 12.46
N ILE A 72 6.42 -8.47 12.61
CA ILE A 72 6.38 -7.62 13.79
C ILE A 72 5.00 -6.96 13.93
N ILE A 73 4.48 -6.36 12.86
CA ILE A 73 3.17 -5.69 12.90
C ILE A 73 2.03 -6.68 13.16
N ARG A 74 2.09 -7.88 12.56
CA ARG A 74 1.15 -8.96 12.85
C ARG A 74 1.10 -9.31 14.34
N SER A 75 2.27 -9.44 14.95
CA SER A 75 2.40 -9.74 16.38
C SER A 75 1.85 -8.60 17.25
N ARG A 76 1.98 -7.35 16.81
CA ARG A 76 1.44 -6.17 17.51
C ARG A 76 -0.08 -6.04 17.39
N LEU A 77 -0.66 -6.47 16.27
CA LEU A 77 -2.11 -6.53 16.07
C LEU A 77 -2.75 -7.74 16.76
N VAL A 78 -1.95 -8.66 17.30
CA VAL A 78 -2.41 -9.89 17.96
C VAL A 78 -3.26 -10.75 17.01
N LEU A 79 -2.85 -10.82 15.73
CA LEU A 79 -3.60 -11.55 14.71
C LEU A 79 -3.31 -13.06 14.76
N GLY A 80 -4.37 -13.88 14.72
CA GLY A 80 -4.28 -15.34 14.60
C GLY A 80 -3.79 -15.77 13.23
N ALA A 81 -3.20 -16.96 13.08
CA ALA A 81 -2.55 -17.44 11.84
C ALA A 81 -3.45 -17.40 10.58
N THR A 82 -4.77 -17.49 10.75
CA THR A 82 -5.77 -17.48 9.67
C THR A 82 -6.20 -16.08 9.23
N GLU A 83 -5.88 -15.04 10.01
CA GLU A 83 -6.27 -13.68 9.68
C GLU A 83 -5.35 -13.11 8.59
N ALA A 84 -5.96 -12.72 7.48
CA ALA A 84 -5.29 -12.05 6.38
C ALA A 84 -4.95 -10.61 6.74
N PHE A 85 -3.72 -10.21 6.41
CA PHE A 85 -3.18 -8.91 6.73
C PHE A 85 -2.20 -8.49 5.65
N TYR A 86 -2.39 -7.28 5.13
CA TYR A 86 -1.57 -6.69 4.09
C TYR A 86 -1.10 -5.31 4.53
N LEU A 87 0.13 -4.99 4.17
CA LEU A 87 0.75 -3.69 4.44
C LEU A 87 1.10 -3.01 3.12
N LEU A 88 0.62 -1.79 2.95
CA LEU A 88 0.83 -0.96 1.77
C LEU A 88 1.81 0.14 2.14
N VAL A 89 2.82 0.36 1.29
CA VAL A 89 3.77 1.46 1.44
C VAL A 89 3.32 2.61 0.56
N ASN A 90 3.12 3.80 1.14
CA ASN A 90 2.57 4.97 0.46
C ASN A 90 1.29 4.64 -0.35
N ASN A 91 0.40 3.85 0.26
CA ASN A 91 -0.84 3.35 -0.33
C ASN A 91 -0.66 2.45 -1.58
N ARG A 92 0.54 1.90 -1.81
CA ARG A 92 0.84 0.95 -2.90
C ARG A 92 1.23 -0.41 -2.33
N SER A 93 0.74 -1.49 -2.94
CA SER A 93 0.95 -2.88 -2.48
C SER A 93 2.13 -3.58 -3.17
N LEU A 94 2.98 -2.85 -3.90
CA LEU A 94 3.91 -3.41 -4.90
C LEU A 94 5.33 -3.63 -4.39
N VAL A 95 5.55 -3.43 -3.10
CA VAL A 95 6.88 -3.53 -2.52
C VAL A 95 7.25 -5.00 -2.39
N SER A 96 8.42 -5.38 -2.92
CA SER A 96 8.94 -6.74 -2.78
C SER A 96 9.13 -7.09 -1.30
N MET A 97 8.71 -8.29 -0.91
CA MET A 97 8.80 -8.78 0.46
C MET A 97 10.26 -8.98 0.93
N SER A 98 11.19 -9.15 -0.01
CA SER A 98 12.62 -9.27 0.24
C SER A 98 13.34 -7.93 0.40
N MET A 99 12.69 -6.83 0.02
CA MET A 99 13.29 -5.49 0.09
C MET A 99 13.54 -5.09 1.54
N THR A 100 14.69 -4.47 1.77
CA THR A 100 15.08 -3.95 3.07
C THR A 100 14.39 -2.61 3.36
N MET A 101 14.24 -2.29 4.64
CA MET A 101 13.70 -1.00 5.06
C MET A 101 14.56 0.17 4.56
N ALA A 102 15.88 -0.03 4.44
CA ALA A 102 16.81 0.94 3.85
C ALA A 102 16.41 1.32 2.41
N GLU A 103 16.17 0.32 1.57
CA GLU A 103 15.78 0.53 0.18
C GLU A 103 14.40 1.20 0.11
N ILE A 104 13.46 0.78 0.95
CA ILE A 104 12.12 1.37 0.99
C ILE A 104 12.16 2.82 1.42
N TYR A 105 13.03 3.16 2.37
CA TYR A 105 13.21 4.53 2.79
C TYR A 105 13.82 5.39 1.68
N ARG A 106 14.72 4.84 0.87
CA ARG A 106 15.26 5.56 -0.29
C ARG A 106 14.17 5.86 -1.32
N ASP A 107 13.32 4.87 -1.61
CA ASP A 107 12.42 4.91 -2.77
C ASP A 107 11.01 5.46 -2.43
N TYR A 108 10.57 5.37 -1.16
CA TYR A 108 9.20 5.69 -0.72
C TYR A 108 9.11 6.65 0.48
N LYS A 109 10.21 7.30 0.89
CA LYS A 109 10.13 8.37 1.90
C LYS A 109 9.28 9.53 1.36
N ASP A 110 8.57 10.18 2.28
CA ASP A 110 7.84 11.41 1.99
C ASP A 110 8.74 12.64 2.15
N GLU A 111 8.24 13.81 1.74
CA GLU A 111 8.97 15.10 1.84
C GLU A 111 9.28 15.51 3.28
N ASP A 112 8.55 14.95 4.24
CA ASP A 112 8.81 15.17 5.67
C ASP A 112 9.91 14.25 6.23
N GLY A 113 10.32 13.23 5.49
CA GLY A 113 11.32 12.25 5.89
C GLY A 113 10.79 11.04 6.67
N PHE A 114 9.47 10.87 6.82
CA PHE A 114 8.87 9.62 7.29
C PHE A 114 8.54 8.70 6.11
N VAL A 115 8.48 7.39 6.39
CA VAL A 115 7.84 6.42 5.48
C VAL A 115 6.44 6.14 6.00
N TYR A 116 5.45 6.32 5.13
CA TYR A 116 4.05 6.07 5.45
C TYR A 116 3.63 4.70 4.95
N MET A 117 3.02 3.94 5.84
CA MET A 117 2.47 2.63 5.55
C MET A 117 1.06 2.51 6.10
N THR A 118 0.26 1.70 5.44
CA THR A 118 -1.15 1.51 5.79
C THR A 118 -1.50 0.03 5.77
N TYR A 119 -2.24 -0.43 6.76
CA TYR A 119 -2.62 -1.84 6.83
C TYR A 119 -4.11 -2.10 6.61
N THR A 120 -4.41 -3.25 6.02
CA THR A 120 -5.76 -3.70 5.60
C THR A 120 -5.86 -5.23 5.61
N SER A 121 -7.07 -5.76 5.78
CA SER A 121 -7.41 -7.18 5.69
C SER A 121 -7.64 -7.63 4.25
N GLN A 122 -7.90 -6.68 3.34
CA GLN A 122 -8.18 -6.95 1.93
C GLN A 122 -6.96 -6.64 1.08
N GLU A 123 -6.59 -7.58 0.21
CA GLU A 123 -5.60 -7.34 -0.83
C GLU A 123 -6.11 -6.25 -1.77
N MET A 124 -5.33 -5.18 -1.95
CA MET A 124 -5.67 -4.14 -2.90
C MET A 124 -5.22 -4.59 -4.30
N PHE A 125 -6.07 -5.37 -4.97
CA PHE A 125 -5.85 -5.76 -6.36
C PHE A 125 -5.67 -4.51 -7.24
N GLY A 126 -4.49 -4.36 -7.85
CA GLY A 126 -4.37 -3.90 -9.23
C GLY A 126 -4.87 -2.49 -9.62
N CYS A 127 -4.44 -1.43 -8.95
CA CYS A 127 -4.18 -0.17 -9.69
C CYS A 127 -2.68 -0.04 -9.98
N LEU A 128 -2.15 -1.04 -10.67
CA LEU A 128 -0.84 -1.01 -11.28
C LEU A 128 -0.98 -0.31 -12.64
N GLY A 129 -0.44 0.91 -12.76
CA GLY A 129 -0.08 1.48 -14.06
C GLY A 129 -1.19 2.18 -14.84
N SER A 130 -1.72 3.28 -14.31
CA SER A 130 -1.87 4.47 -15.15
C SER A 130 -1.58 5.71 -14.32
N GLU A 131 -0.66 6.51 -14.84
CA GLU A 131 -0.32 7.85 -14.40
C GLU A 131 -1.59 8.62 -13.99
N GLN A 132 -1.57 9.22 -12.81
CA GLN A 132 -2.54 10.25 -12.44
C GLN A 132 -2.26 11.48 -13.32
N ILE A 133 -2.79 11.51 -14.54
CA ILE A 133 -3.02 12.78 -15.23
C ILE A 133 -4.31 13.34 -14.62
N LEU A 134 -4.14 14.39 -13.81
CA LEU A 134 -5.21 15.23 -13.27
C LEU A 134 -6.20 15.61 -14.39
N PRO A 135 -7.53 15.52 -14.18
CA PRO A 135 -8.47 16.12 -15.12
C PRO A 135 -8.41 17.64 -14.98
N SER A 136 -7.69 18.30 -15.89
CA SER A 136 -7.81 19.74 -16.10
C SER A 136 -8.84 20.01 -17.20
N SER A 137 -10.10 20.13 -16.78
CA SER A 137 -11.16 20.93 -17.40
C SER A 137 -11.68 20.54 -18.82
N PRO A 138 -12.91 20.97 -19.18
CA PRO A 138 -13.75 20.26 -20.14
C PRO A 138 -13.56 20.78 -21.56
N VAL A 139 -13.33 19.87 -22.52
CA VAL A 139 -13.37 20.20 -23.95
C VAL A 139 -14.56 19.49 -24.59
N HIS A 140 -15.57 20.32 -24.87
CA HIS A 140 -16.54 20.24 -25.97
C HIS A 140 -16.68 18.88 -26.68
N VAL A 141 -17.83 18.23 -26.44
CA VAL A 141 -18.41 17.23 -27.34
C VAL A 141 -18.66 17.90 -28.70
N LYS A 142 -17.95 17.43 -29.74
CA LYS A 142 -18.45 17.48 -31.11
C LYS A 142 -18.45 16.07 -31.67
N ASN A 143 -19.67 15.58 -31.89
CA ASN A 143 -19.99 14.53 -32.83
C ASN A 143 -19.24 14.76 -34.16
N GLN A 144 -18.60 13.71 -34.66
CA GLN A 144 -18.69 13.43 -36.08
C GLN A 144 -18.55 11.93 -36.34
N CYS A 145 -19.66 11.40 -36.84
CA CYS A 145 -19.77 10.10 -37.46
C CYS A 145 -19.23 10.22 -38.89
N SER A 146 -18.30 9.34 -39.29
CA SER A 146 -18.10 9.01 -40.71
C SER A 146 -17.40 7.66 -40.85
N ASN A 147 -18.09 6.79 -41.59
CA ASN A 147 -17.81 5.42 -41.97
C ASN A 147 -16.39 5.16 -42.52
N LEU A 148 -15.90 3.92 -42.33
CA LEU A 148 -15.35 3.15 -43.45
C LEU A 148 -15.46 1.64 -43.17
N ARG A 149 -16.26 0.96 -44.02
CA ARG A 149 -16.28 -0.49 -44.17
C ARG A 149 -14.93 -0.98 -44.71
N ARG A 150 -14.50 -2.19 -44.32
CA ARG A 150 -13.98 -3.21 -45.25
C ARG A 150 -13.92 -4.60 -44.62
N ASP A 151 -14.37 -5.56 -45.42
CA ASP A 151 -14.49 -7.01 -45.28
C ASP A 151 -13.23 -7.77 -44.82
N GLY A 152 -13.44 -8.93 -44.17
CA GLY A 152 -12.48 -10.03 -44.08
C GLY A 152 -12.66 -10.94 -42.84
N PRO A 153 -12.85 -12.26 -42.97
CA PRO A 153 -13.23 -13.14 -41.86
C PRO A 153 -12.05 -13.56 -40.98
N SER A 154 -12.27 -13.57 -39.66
CA SER A 154 -11.33 -14.12 -38.68
C SER A 154 -11.29 -15.66 -38.76
N PRO A 155 -10.11 -16.30 -38.83
CA PRO A 155 -10.01 -17.74 -38.71
C PRO A 155 -10.14 -18.15 -37.25
N MET A 156 -10.92 -19.22 -37.05
CA MET A 156 -11.06 -19.96 -35.81
C MET A 156 -9.72 -20.56 -35.36
N CYS A 157 -9.42 -20.46 -34.07
CA CYS A 157 -8.53 -21.41 -33.40
C CYS A 157 -9.41 -22.30 -32.51
N VAL A 158 -9.75 -23.46 -33.02
CA VAL A 158 -10.31 -24.58 -32.26
C VAL A 158 -9.16 -25.18 -31.45
N VAL A 159 -9.29 -25.18 -30.12
CA VAL A 159 -8.44 -25.99 -29.24
C VAL A 159 -9.16 -27.31 -28.99
N ASP A 160 -8.84 -28.30 -29.81
CA ASP A 160 -9.24 -29.68 -29.56
C ASP A 160 -8.54 -30.20 -28.30
N ASN A 161 -9.36 -30.59 -27.33
CA ASN A 161 -8.97 -31.23 -26.09
C ASN A 161 -9.23 -32.74 -26.28
N PRO A 162 -8.21 -33.61 -26.37
CA PRO A 162 -8.47 -35.04 -26.34
C PRO A 162 -8.67 -35.53 -24.90
N VAL A 163 -9.85 -36.14 -24.75
CA VAL A 163 -10.45 -36.73 -23.57
C VAL A 163 -9.62 -37.86 -22.96
N SER A 164 -9.79 -38.04 -21.65
CA SER A 164 -9.37 -39.20 -20.86
C SER A 164 -10.29 -40.38 -21.16
N GLU A 165 -9.78 -41.57 -21.47
CA GLU A 165 -10.52 -42.82 -21.23
C GLU A 165 -9.59 -44.04 -21.06
N ALA A 166 -10.16 -45.02 -20.36
CA ALA A 166 -9.58 -46.07 -19.56
C ALA A 166 -8.90 -47.23 -20.30
N ALA A 167 -8.05 -47.95 -19.57
CA ALA A 167 -7.64 -49.32 -19.88
C ALA A 167 -8.31 -50.27 -18.87
N PRO A 168 -8.90 -51.39 -19.31
CA PRO A 168 -9.17 -52.53 -18.44
C PRO A 168 -8.24 -53.72 -18.74
N GLN A 169 -7.81 -54.34 -17.64
CA GLN A 169 -7.30 -55.71 -17.45
C GLN A 169 -5.94 -56.10 -18.05
#